data_AF-A0A2L2LKX2-F1
#
_entry.id   AF-A0A2L2LKX2-F1
#
_cell.length_a   1.000
_cell.length_b   1.000
_cell.length_c   1.000
_cell.angle_alpha   90.00
_cell.angle_beta   90.00
_cell.angle_gamma   90.00
#
_symmetry.space_group_name_H-M   'P 1'
#
loop_
_entity.id
_entity.type
_entity.pdbx_description
1 polymer ?
#
loop_
_entity_poly.entity_id
_entity_poly.type
_entity_poly.pdbx_seq_one_letter_code
_entity_poly.pdbx_strand_id
1 'polypeptide(L)'
;MKAVEPKPGPLKSPDPLTHSKLKGPAYARFPDVERQITEVIQHPPDTWENLIFTNVSRWKSQTLVYLVRRVMSDTNFFGRLVDVIMRRASKKLGYLSQQFDQATVEIIDADVAEALTDLIFLEVPTRGSEYLEIAFDDKVKQLAARSSQRFKHHPARYSVLTESNTKNGVAPLDTVATANDPYSFLADRVDQGMMRRLLKAVTDPRHRQAFILRKMREWPMWNDDPSVPSVLRYFGLVESQRRTVQYWIERAEEEMREAYGEEQ
;
A
#
# COMPACT_ATOMS: atom_id res chain seq x y z
N MET A 1 -2.54 -48.82 16.62
CA MET A 1 -1.10 -48.49 16.54
C MET A 1 -0.95 -47.36 15.54
N LYS A 2 -0.67 -46.13 15.99
CA LYS A 2 -0.38 -45.01 15.06
C LYS A 2 1.03 -45.24 14.51
N ALA A 3 1.15 -45.33 13.19
CA ALA A 3 2.44 -45.39 12.52
C ALA A 3 3.23 -44.13 12.90
N VAL A 4 4.35 -44.33 13.59
CA VAL A 4 5.34 -43.28 13.83
C VAL A 4 6.02 -43.08 12.48
N GLU A 5 5.71 -41.99 11.80
CA GLU A 5 6.43 -41.61 10.59
C GLU A 5 7.92 -41.46 10.94
N PRO A 6 8.82 -42.11 10.19
CA PRO A 6 10.24 -42.05 10.49
C PRO A 6 10.72 -40.60 10.35
N LYS A 7 11.26 -40.03 11.44
CA LYS A 7 11.97 -38.74 11.41
C LYS A 7 12.97 -38.80 10.25
N PRO A 8 12.91 -37.89 9.26
CA PRO A 8 13.81 -37.92 8.13
C PRO A 8 15.25 -37.77 8.63
N GLY A 9 16.10 -38.74 8.28
CA GLY A 9 17.53 -38.70 8.59
C GLY A 9 18.24 -37.53 7.90
N PRO A 10 19.50 -37.24 8.28
CA PRO A 10 20.27 -36.15 7.67
C PRO A 10 20.39 -36.37 6.17
N LEU A 11 20.09 -35.33 5.39
CA LEU A 11 20.26 -35.37 3.94
C LEU A 11 21.73 -35.27 3.57
N LYS A 12 22.10 -35.92 2.47
CA LYS A 12 23.44 -35.78 1.87
C LYS A 12 23.59 -34.51 1.02
N SER A 13 22.50 -34.00 0.45
CA SER A 13 22.48 -32.82 -0.40
C SER A 13 21.13 -32.10 -0.31
N PRO A 14 21.06 -30.78 -0.51
CA PRO A 14 19.80 -30.04 -0.58
C PRO A 14 18.89 -30.60 -1.68
N ASP A 15 17.57 -30.53 -1.46
CA ASP A 15 16.59 -30.91 -2.48
C ASP A 15 16.72 -29.95 -3.69
N PRO A 16 16.71 -30.45 -4.94
CA PRO A 16 16.88 -29.60 -6.12
C PRO A 16 15.66 -28.70 -6.35
N LEU A 17 15.89 -27.51 -6.92
CA LEU A 17 14.80 -26.64 -7.38
C LEU A 17 14.20 -27.23 -8.67
N THR A 18 12.88 -27.24 -8.77
CA THR A 18 12.13 -27.90 -9.84
C THR A 18 11.67 -26.96 -10.95
N HIS A 19 11.63 -25.65 -10.67
CA HIS A 19 11.17 -24.64 -11.64
C HIS A 19 12.32 -24.00 -12.42
N SER A 20 11.98 -23.38 -13.54
CA SER A 20 12.91 -22.69 -14.43
C SER A 20 12.52 -21.24 -14.68
N LYS A 21 13.48 -20.45 -15.19
CA LYS A 21 13.18 -19.12 -15.71
C LYS A 21 12.29 -19.25 -16.96
N LEU A 22 11.35 -18.31 -17.15
CA LEU A 22 10.34 -18.32 -18.23
C LEU A 22 10.91 -18.58 -19.64
N LYS A 23 12.18 -18.22 -19.89
CA LYS A 23 12.96 -18.53 -21.10
C LYS A 23 14.45 -18.71 -20.76
N GLY A 24 14.78 -19.50 -19.76
CA GLY A 24 16.17 -19.60 -19.29
C GLY A 24 16.51 -20.87 -18.53
N PRO A 25 17.70 -20.91 -17.91
CA PRO A 25 18.15 -22.09 -17.18
C PRO A 25 17.22 -22.41 -16.01
N ALA A 26 17.27 -23.68 -15.58
CA ALA A 26 16.67 -24.12 -14.34
C ALA A 26 17.12 -23.21 -13.18
N TYR A 27 16.24 -23.08 -12.18
CA TYR A 27 16.62 -22.39 -10.97
C TYR A 27 17.77 -23.10 -10.28
N ALA A 28 18.77 -22.32 -9.91
CA ALA A 28 19.92 -22.77 -9.15
C ALA A 28 20.10 -21.79 -8.00
N ARG A 29 20.30 -22.35 -6.80
CA ARG A 29 20.70 -21.57 -5.63
C ARG A 29 22.13 -21.09 -5.83
N PHE A 30 22.47 -19.99 -5.15
CA PHE A 30 23.86 -19.53 -5.15
C PHE A 30 24.75 -20.54 -4.38
N PRO A 31 26.02 -20.73 -4.78
CA PRO A 31 26.90 -21.74 -4.17
C PRO A 31 27.10 -21.58 -2.66
N ASP A 32 27.06 -20.35 -2.17
CA ASP A 32 27.17 -20.03 -0.75
C ASP A 32 25.90 -20.38 0.04
N VAL A 33 24.73 -20.24 -0.56
CA VAL A 33 23.44 -20.70 -0.01
C VAL A 33 23.41 -22.23 0.04
N GLU A 34 23.78 -22.92 -1.04
CA GLU A 34 23.91 -24.39 -1.09
C GLU A 34 24.84 -24.89 0.02
N ARG A 35 26.00 -24.24 0.20
CA ARG A 35 26.95 -24.59 1.26
C ARG A 35 26.35 -24.43 2.65
N GLN A 36 25.63 -23.33 2.91
CA GLN A 36 24.98 -23.11 4.19
C GLN A 36 23.85 -24.11 4.46
N ILE A 37 23.05 -24.44 3.45
CA ILE A 37 22.02 -25.47 3.60
C ILE A 37 22.67 -26.82 3.91
N THR A 38 23.69 -27.19 3.14
CA THR A 38 24.44 -28.44 3.32
C THR A 38 25.04 -28.54 4.72
N GLU A 39 25.62 -27.44 5.23
CA GLU A 39 26.15 -27.37 6.60
C GLU A 39 25.08 -27.73 7.64
N VAL A 40 23.87 -27.17 7.54
CA VAL A 40 22.80 -27.43 8.51
C VAL A 40 22.24 -28.84 8.39
N ILE A 41 21.94 -29.32 7.18
CA ILE A 41 21.27 -30.61 6.97
C ILE A 41 22.14 -31.83 7.30
N GLN A 42 23.47 -31.64 7.41
CA GLN A 42 24.39 -32.67 7.89
C GLN A 42 24.23 -32.97 9.39
N HIS A 43 23.69 -32.02 10.15
CA HIS A 43 23.38 -32.21 11.56
C HIS A 43 21.96 -32.82 11.75
N PRO A 44 21.71 -33.55 12.86
CA PRO A 44 20.37 -34.02 13.19
C PRO A 44 19.37 -32.86 13.34
N PRO A 45 18.12 -32.99 12.87
CA PRO A 45 17.09 -31.94 12.97
C PRO A 45 16.92 -31.34 14.37
N ASP A 46 17.04 -32.19 15.40
CA ASP A 46 16.89 -31.80 16.80
C ASP A 46 17.97 -30.80 17.29
N THR A 47 19.07 -30.63 16.53
CA THR A 47 20.16 -29.69 16.85
C THR A 47 20.13 -28.41 16.03
N TRP A 48 19.26 -28.31 15.02
CA TRP A 48 19.23 -27.19 14.08
C TRP A 48 18.90 -25.88 14.78
N GLU A 49 17.97 -25.88 15.73
CA GLU A 49 17.59 -24.68 16.47
C GLU A 49 18.82 -24.04 17.14
N ASN A 50 19.57 -24.81 17.93
CA ASN A 50 20.78 -24.31 18.59
C ASN A 50 21.83 -23.83 17.58
N LEU A 51 22.06 -24.59 16.51
CA LEU A 51 23.02 -24.23 15.47
C LEU A 51 22.68 -22.89 14.80
N ILE A 52 21.39 -22.67 14.51
CA ILE A 52 20.93 -21.49 13.78
C ILE A 52 20.84 -20.28 14.71
N PHE A 53 20.22 -20.43 15.88
CA PHE A 53 19.91 -19.31 16.76
C PHE A 53 21.10 -18.82 17.59
N THR A 54 22.17 -19.61 17.74
CA THR A 54 23.43 -19.14 18.33
C THR A 54 24.05 -17.99 17.52
N ASN A 55 23.92 -18.02 16.19
CA ASN A 55 24.41 -16.96 15.31
C ASN A 55 23.51 -16.78 14.10
N VAL A 56 22.31 -16.23 14.34
CA VAL A 56 21.29 -16.04 13.30
C VAL A 56 21.81 -15.21 12.12
N SER A 57 22.62 -14.17 12.38
CA SER A 57 23.09 -13.23 11.36
C SER A 57 24.02 -13.85 10.32
N ARG A 58 24.70 -14.96 10.67
CA ARG A 58 25.53 -15.75 9.74
C ARG A 58 24.72 -16.33 8.58
N TRP A 59 23.48 -16.73 8.85
CA TRP A 59 22.65 -17.47 7.90
C TRP A 59 21.95 -16.53 6.93
N LYS A 60 22.00 -16.85 5.63
CA LYS A 60 21.29 -16.09 4.59
C LYS A 60 19.78 -16.35 4.66
N SER A 61 18.98 -15.36 4.29
CA SER A 61 17.51 -15.48 4.32
C SER A 61 17.02 -16.62 3.42
N GLN A 62 17.68 -16.82 2.27
CA GLN A 62 17.46 -17.95 1.37
C GLN A 62 17.60 -19.31 2.07
N THR A 63 18.67 -19.47 2.86
CA THR A 63 18.92 -20.68 3.65
C THR A 63 17.80 -20.90 4.66
N LEU A 64 17.37 -19.85 5.35
CA LEU A 64 16.30 -19.93 6.34
C LEU A 64 14.96 -20.32 5.69
N VAL A 65 14.65 -19.80 4.50
CA VAL A 65 13.44 -20.17 3.75
C VAL A 65 13.43 -21.67 3.41
N TYR A 66 14.56 -22.22 2.95
CA TYR A 66 14.68 -23.65 2.71
C TYR A 66 14.39 -24.46 3.97
N LEU A 67 14.97 -24.06 5.11
CA LEU A 67 14.82 -24.77 6.38
C LEU A 67 13.38 -24.71 6.89
N VAL A 68 12.70 -23.57 6.78
CA VAL A 68 11.29 -23.44 7.19
C VAL A 68 10.39 -24.46 6.48
N ARG A 69 10.61 -24.68 5.18
CA ARG A 69 9.82 -25.65 4.40
C ARG A 69 10.00 -27.09 4.87
N ARG A 70 11.15 -27.42 5.47
CA ARG A 70 11.42 -28.76 5.98
C ARG A 70 10.89 -29.01 7.38
N VAL A 71 10.65 -27.96 8.15
CA VAL A 71 10.39 -28.07 9.59
C VAL A 71 8.99 -27.61 9.95
N MET A 72 8.05 -27.68 9.01
CA MET A 72 6.64 -27.31 9.24
C MET A 72 5.97 -28.10 10.37
N SER A 73 6.52 -29.25 10.76
CA SER A 73 6.01 -30.09 11.85
C SER A 73 6.44 -29.65 13.26
N ASP A 74 7.55 -28.93 13.42
CA ASP A 74 7.99 -28.40 14.73
C ASP A 74 7.56 -26.94 14.87
N THR A 75 6.41 -26.74 15.52
CA THR A 75 5.75 -25.43 15.60
C THR A 75 6.61 -24.35 16.28
N ASN A 76 7.44 -24.72 17.27
CA ASN A 76 8.24 -23.76 18.01
C ASN A 76 9.43 -23.28 17.18
N PHE A 77 10.19 -24.22 16.63
CA PHE A 77 11.34 -23.90 15.80
C PHE A 77 10.91 -23.19 14.51
N PHE A 78 9.82 -23.67 13.89
CA PHE A 78 9.18 -23.04 12.74
C PHE A 78 8.77 -21.59 13.02
N GLY A 79 8.04 -21.33 14.10
CA GLY A 79 7.59 -19.98 14.45
C GLY A 79 8.74 -18.99 14.61
N ARG A 80 9.83 -19.40 15.25
CA ARG A 80 11.03 -18.57 15.39
C ARG A 80 11.74 -18.30 14.07
N LEU A 81 11.81 -19.29 13.18
CA LEU A 81 12.41 -19.10 11.86
C LEU A 81 11.58 -18.12 11.01
N VAL A 82 10.25 -18.25 11.02
CA VAL A 82 9.34 -17.34 10.33
C VAL A 82 9.52 -15.91 10.87
N ASP A 83 9.55 -15.72 12.18
CA ASP A 83 9.78 -14.41 12.80
C ASP A 83 11.12 -13.78 12.34
N VAL A 84 12.20 -14.56 12.29
CA VAL A 84 13.49 -14.07 11.76
C VAL A 84 13.39 -13.65 10.29
N ILE A 85 12.71 -14.45 9.46
CA ILE A 85 12.54 -14.15 8.03
C ILE A 85 11.72 -12.87 7.86
N MET A 86 10.61 -12.73 8.57
CA MET A 86 9.74 -11.56 8.50
C MET A 86 10.45 -10.30 8.97
N ARG A 87 11.15 -10.33 10.12
CA ARG A 87 11.96 -9.18 10.59
C ARG A 87 13.01 -8.75 9.58
N ARG A 88 13.60 -9.70 8.84
CA ARG A 88 14.57 -9.39 7.78
C ARG A 88 13.88 -8.77 6.57
N ALA A 89 12.69 -9.25 6.19
CA ALA A 89 11.89 -8.63 5.15
C ALA A 89 11.56 -7.17 5.51
N SER A 90 11.00 -6.91 6.70
CA SER A 90 10.64 -5.55 7.14
C SER A 90 11.85 -4.61 7.18
N LYS A 91 13.03 -5.10 7.63
CA LYS A 91 14.28 -4.31 7.56
C LYS A 91 14.64 -3.89 6.13
N LYS A 92 14.35 -4.72 5.12
CA LYS A 92 14.58 -4.39 3.71
C LYS A 92 13.59 -3.36 3.19
N LEU A 93 12.44 -3.20 3.83
CA LEU A 93 11.42 -2.21 3.50
C LEU A 93 11.70 -0.82 4.09
N GLY A 94 12.77 -0.64 4.86
CA GLY A 94 13.10 0.63 5.51
C GLY A 94 13.18 1.83 4.56
N TYR A 95 13.47 1.62 3.27
CA TYR A 95 13.46 2.71 2.27
C TYR A 95 12.06 3.30 2.03
N LEU A 96 10.98 2.55 2.27
CA LEU A 96 9.61 3.03 2.11
C LEU A 96 9.27 4.13 3.11
N SER A 97 9.94 4.18 4.27
CA SER A 97 9.76 5.24 5.26
C SER A 97 10.13 6.64 4.76
N GLN A 98 10.90 6.72 3.66
CA GLN A 98 11.24 7.97 2.98
C GLN A 98 10.15 8.41 1.99
N GLN A 99 9.32 7.48 1.52
CA GLN A 99 8.33 7.71 0.46
C GLN A 99 6.91 7.87 1.03
N PHE A 100 6.61 7.13 2.11
CA PHE A 100 5.28 7.02 2.68
C PHE A 100 5.28 7.41 4.16
N ASP A 101 4.10 7.78 4.68
CA ASP A 101 3.88 7.94 6.11
C ASP A 101 3.92 6.58 6.84
N GLN A 102 4.05 6.63 8.16
CA GLN A 102 4.24 5.43 8.98
C GLN A 102 3.07 4.44 8.87
N ALA A 103 1.83 4.92 8.82
CA ALA A 103 0.66 4.04 8.74
C ALA A 103 0.63 3.30 7.38
N THR A 104 0.93 4.01 6.30
CA THR A 104 1.05 3.39 4.97
C THR A 104 2.19 2.37 4.90
N VAL A 105 3.33 2.65 5.55
CA VAL A 105 4.44 1.68 5.62
C VAL A 105 4.02 0.41 6.36
N GLU A 106 3.29 0.54 7.47
CA GLU A 106 2.79 -0.60 8.24
C GLU A 106 1.80 -1.45 7.43
N ILE A 107 0.93 -0.82 6.64
CA ILE A 107 0.02 -1.54 5.73
C ILE A 107 0.83 -2.30 4.66
N ILE A 108 1.83 -1.66 4.05
CA ILE A 108 2.67 -2.33 3.05
C ILE A 108 3.47 -3.48 3.67
N ASP A 109 4.01 -3.31 4.88
CA ASP A 109 4.74 -4.36 5.58
C ASP A 109 3.82 -5.56 5.90
N ALA A 110 2.58 -5.31 6.33
CA ALA A 110 1.57 -6.34 6.54
C ALA A 110 1.20 -7.09 5.25
N ASP A 111 0.92 -6.37 4.15
CA ASP A 111 0.62 -6.96 2.83
C ASP A 111 1.79 -7.82 2.32
N VAL A 112 3.03 -7.37 2.54
CA VAL A 112 4.24 -8.12 2.17
C VAL A 112 4.40 -9.35 3.05
N ALA A 113 4.16 -9.24 4.35
CA ALA A 113 4.24 -10.36 5.29
C ALA A 113 3.20 -11.44 4.94
N GLU A 114 1.96 -11.07 4.64
CA GLU A 114 0.91 -11.98 4.19
C GLU A 114 1.34 -12.71 2.91
N ALA A 115 1.76 -11.97 1.88
CA ALA A 115 2.18 -12.56 0.61
C ALA A 115 3.43 -13.46 0.73
N LEU A 116 4.36 -13.17 1.64
CA LEU A 116 5.50 -14.04 1.94
C LEU A 116 5.05 -15.31 2.66
N THR A 117 4.13 -15.18 3.60
CA THR A 117 3.57 -16.29 4.38
C THR A 117 2.89 -17.29 3.45
N ASP A 118 2.06 -16.79 2.54
CA ASP A 118 1.44 -17.60 1.49
C ASP A 118 2.49 -18.36 0.67
N LEU A 119 3.55 -17.69 0.23
CA LEU A 119 4.60 -18.33 -0.58
C LEU A 119 5.46 -19.34 0.22
N ILE A 120 5.58 -19.18 1.53
CA ILE A 120 6.37 -20.09 2.37
C ILE A 120 5.55 -21.34 2.72
N PHE A 121 4.25 -21.20 2.96
CA PHE A 121 3.37 -22.26 3.46
C PHE A 121 2.67 -23.08 2.37
N LEU A 122 3.00 -22.83 1.10
CA LEU A 122 2.51 -23.66 -0.01
C LEU A 122 3.02 -25.11 0.12
N GLU A 123 2.08 -26.05 0.18
CA GLU A 123 2.35 -27.49 0.18
C GLU A 123 3.08 -27.94 -1.10
N VAL A 124 2.69 -27.34 -2.25
CA VAL A 124 3.34 -27.59 -3.55
C VAL A 124 4.20 -26.37 -3.93
N PRO A 125 5.52 -26.54 -4.13
CA PRO A 125 6.40 -25.45 -4.54
C PRO A 125 5.96 -24.84 -5.88
N THR A 126 5.78 -23.53 -5.87
CA THR A 126 5.56 -22.73 -7.08
C THR A 126 6.85 -22.04 -7.48
N ARG A 127 6.90 -21.54 -8.72
CA ARG A 127 8.03 -20.71 -9.17
C ARG A 127 8.31 -19.53 -8.23
N GLY A 128 7.28 -18.89 -7.69
CA GLY A 128 7.43 -17.79 -6.75
C GLY A 128 8.00 -18.22 -5.40
N SER A 129 7.61 -19.41 -4.95
CA SER A 129 8.08 -19.98 -3.69
C SER A 129 9.55 -20.40 -3.80
N GLU A 130 9.96 -21.12 -4.84
CA GLU A 130 11.37 -21.50 -5.07
C GLU A 130 12.28 -20.29 -5.29
N TYR A 131 11.76 -19.22 -5.90
CA TYR A 131 12.54 -18.00 -6.11
C TYR A 131 12.98 -17.32 -4.80
N LEU A 132 12.26 -17.54 -3.68
CA LEU A 132 12.68 -17.07 -2.36
C LEU A 132 14.01 -17.69 -1.90
N GLU A 133 14.32 -18.92 -2.31
CA GLU A 133 15.58 -19.61 -2.01
C GLU A 133 16.74 -19.14 -2.89
N ILE A 134 16.45 -18.34 -3.92
CA ILE A 134 17.45 -17.80 -4.84
C ILE A 134 17.70 -16.34 -4.49
N ALA A 135 16.66 -15.53 -4.54
CA ALA A 135 16.73 -14.07 -4.45
C ALA A 135 15.63 -13.52 -3.54
N PHE A 136 15.70 -13.88 -2.26
CA PHE A 136 14.77 -13.44 -1.23
C PHE A 136 14.59 -11.91 -1.24
N ASP A 137 15.68 -11.15 -1.17
CA ASP A 137 15.66 -9.69 -1.10
C ASP A 137 14.95 -9.06 -2.32
N ASP A 138 15.19 -9.60 -3.52
CA ASP A 138 14.55 -9.10 -4.75
C ASP A 138 13.06 -9.41 -4.75
N LYS A 139 12.67 -10.59 -4.26
CA LYS A 139 11.26 -10.98 -4.15
C LYS A 139 10.52 -10.09 -3.15
N VAL A 140 11.11 -9.80 -2.00
CA VAL A 140 10.55 -8.85 -1.01
C VAL A 140 10.31 -7.47 -1.64
N LYS A 141 11.30 -6.95 -2.37
CA LYS A 141 11.16 -5.66 -3.09
C LYS A 141 10.05 -5.70 -4.15
N GLN A 142 9.91 -6.80 -4.89
CA GLN A 142 8.84 -6.96 -5.88
C GLN A 142 7.45 -6.95 -5.23
N LEU A 143 7.30 -7.66 -4.10
CA LEU A 143 6.05 -7.66 -3.34
C LEU A 143 5.72 -6.27 -2.81
N ALA A 144 6.73 -5.60 -2.22
CA ALA A 144 6.57 -4.24 -1.73
C ALA A 144 6.21 -3.24 -2.83
N ALA A 145 6.85 -3.33 -4.00
CA ALA A 145 6.52 -2.48 -5.15
C ALA A 145 5.10 -2.71 -5.67
N ARG A 146 4.63 -3.96 -5.67
CA ARG A 146 3.24 -4.30 -6.03
C ARG A 146 2.24 -3.72 -5.02
N SER A 147 2.56 -3.81 -3.73
CA SER A 147 1.74 -3.26 -2.66
C SER A 147 1.70 -1.73 -2.71
N SER A 148 2.85 -1.09 -2.88
CA SER A 148 2.99 0.37 -2.89
C SER A 148 2.34 1.04 -4.11
N GLN A 149 2.13 0.32 -5.22
CA GLN A 149 1.39 0.85 -6.37
C GLN A 149 -0.02 1.32 -6.00
N ARG A 150 -0.68 0.68 -5.02
CA ARG A 150 -2.00 1.10 -4.53
C ARG A 150 -1.96 2.48 -3.86
N PHE A 151 -0.81 2.86 -3.33
CA PHE A 151 -0.57 4.10 -2.62
C PHE A 151 0.19 5.12 -3.47
N LYS A 152 0.29 4.92 -4.79
CA LYS A 152 1.00 5.83 -5.70
C LYS A 152 0.45 7.27 -5.67
N HIS A 153 -0.83 7.43 -5.35
CA HIS A 153 -1.50 8.71 -5.19
C HIS A 153 -1.64 9.16 -3.73
N HIS A 154 -1.09 8.40 -2.77
CA HIS A 154 -1.12 8.76 -1.37
C HIS A 154 -0.17 9.95 -1.13
N PRO A 155 -0.59 10.98 -0.37
CA PRO A 155 0.28 12.10 -0.04
C PRO A 155 1.56 11.58 0.63
N ALA A 156 2.71 11.95 0.08
CA ALA A 156 4.01 11.58 0.62
C ALA A 156 4.20 12.14 2.04
N ARG A 157 5.06 11.50 2.82
CA ARG A 157 5.48 12.00 4.15
C ARG A 157 5.97 13.45 4.01
N TYR A 158 5.43 14.36 4.81
CA TYR A 158 5.67 15.83 4.77
C TYR A 158 5.04 16.62 3.61
N SER A 159 4.25 16.01 2.71
CA SER A 159 3.51 16.78 1.69
C SER A 159 2.47 17.74 2.29
N VAL A 160 2.02 17.48 3.53
CA VAL A 160 1.12 18.37 4.28
C VAL A 160 1.87 19.49 5.03
N LEU A 161 3.22 19.50 5.02
CA LEU A 161 4.02 20.46 5.82
C LEU A 161 4.90 21.43 5.03
N THR A 162 4.78 21.48 3.70
CA THR A 162 5.44 22.53 2.91
C THR A 162 4.44 23.26 2.04
N GLU A 163 3.71 24.18 2.66
CA GLU A 163 3.41 25.52 2.10
C GLU A 163 2.77 26.43 3.17
N SER A 164 3.40 26.55 4.33
CA SER A 164 3.21 27.70 5.23
C SER A 164 4.32 28.72 4.96
N ASN A 165 4.35 29.28 3.75
CA ASN A 165 5.12 30.49 3.45
C ASN A 165 4.51 31.30 2.29
N THR A 166 3.21 31.17 2.04
CA THR A 166 2.51 32.20 1.28
C THR A 166 2.29 33.40 2.21
N LYS A 167 2.68 34.59 1.75
CA LYS A 167 2.54 35.88 2.44
C LYS A 167 1.09 36.27 2.78
N ASN A 168 0.11 35.41 2.48
CA ASN A 168 -1.31 35.63 2.68
C ASN A 168 -1.82 34.50 3.59
N GLY A 169 -1.97 34.79 4.88
CA GLY A 169 -2.30 33.83 5.94
C GLY A 169 -3.66 33.14 5.78
N VAL A 170 -3.73 32.12 4.94
CA VAL A 170 -4.86 31.18 4.85
C VAL A 170 -4.38 29.83 5.37
N ALA A 171 -5.04 29.32 6.40
CA ALA A 171 -4.71 28.04 7.01
C ALA A 171 -5.09 26.87 6.08
N PRO A 172 -4.24 25.84 5.89
CA PRO A 172 -4.51 24.72 4.97
C PRO A 172 -5.75 23.88 5.35
N LEU A 173 -6.15 23.90 6.63
CA LEU A 173 -7.32 23.18 7.13
C LEU A 173 -8.65 23.78 6.65
N ASP A 174 -8.68 25.05 6.22
CA ASP A 174 -9.90 25.68 5.66
C ASP A 174 -10.18 25.25 4.21
N THR A 175 -9.34 24.38 3.63
CA THR A 175 -9.48 23.85 2.26
C THR A 175 -9.82 22.36 2.19
N VAL A 176 -9.96 21.68 3.33
CA VAL A 176 -10.41 20.29 3.34
C VAL A 176 -11.91 20.26 3.06
N ALA A 177 -12.27 20.03 1.79
CA ALA A 177 -13.63 19.64 1.44
C ALA A 177 -13.98 18.38 2.24
N THR A 178 -15.04 18.46 3.03
CA THR A 178 -15.54 17.35 3.85
C THR A 178 -15.77 16.15 2.93
N ALA A 179 -15.26 14.97 3.30
CA ALA A 179 -15.27 13.73 2.48
C ALA A 179 -16.66 13.17 2.13
N ASN A 180 -17.73 13.94 2.37
CA ASN A 180 -19.12 13.67 2.04
C ASN A 180 -19.68 14.74 1.07
N ASP A 181 -18.85 15.23 0.15
CA ASP A 181 -19.30 16.01 -1.01
C ASP A 181 -19.84 15.01 -2.05
N PRO A 182 -21.14 15.05 -2.41
CA PRO A 182 -21.72 14.22 -3.47
C PRO A 182 -20.90 14.27 -4.77
N TYR A 183 -20.17 15.37 -5.02
CA TYR A 183 -19.31 15.55 -6.18
C TYR A 183 -18.15 14.54 -6.27
N SER A 184 -17.53 14.20 -5.13
CA SER A 184 -16.38 13.28 -5.11
C SER A 184 -16.76 11.85 -5.50
N PHE A 185 -17.99 11.42 -5.20
CA PHE A 185 -18.52 10.11 -5.62
C PHE A 185 -19.03 10.11 -7.08
N LEU A 186 -19.40 11.28 -7.62
CA LEU A 186 -19.95 11.42 -8.97
C LEU A 186 -18.86 11.63 -10.04
N ALA A 187 -17.69 12.14 -9.68
CA ALA A 187 -16.57 12.31 -10.61
C ALA A 187 -16.09 10.98 -11.23
N ASP A 188 -16.28 9.85 -10.51
CA ASP A 188 -15.89 8.51 -10.97
C ASP A 188 -16.93 7.79 -11.83
N ARG A 189 -18.17 8.32 -11.94
CA ARG A 189 -19.22 7.78 -12.81
C ARG A 189 -19.81 8.90 -13.66
N VAL A 190 -19.24 9.11 -14.84
CA VAL A 190 -19.77 10.05 -15.84
C VAL A 190 -21.12 9.55 -16.37
N ASP A 191 -22.19 9.90 -15.66
CA ASP A 191 -23.52 10.00 -16.23
C ASP A 191 -23.93 11.49 -16.28
N GLN A 192 -23.65 12.13 -17.41
CA GLN A 192 -23.95 13.55 -17.64
C GLN A 192 -25.44 13.89 -17.44
N GLY A 193 -26.33 12.89 -17.51
CA GLY A 193 -27.76 13.04 -17.24
C GLY A 193 -28.07 13.31 -15.77
N MET A 194 -27.38 12.66 -14.85
CA MET A 194 -27.58 12.79 -13.40
C MET A 194 -27.13 14.17 -12.89
N MET A 195 -25.98 14.66 -13.36
CA MET A 195 -25.48 15.99 -13.02
C MET A 195 -26.47 17.11 -13.40
N ARG A 196 -27.13 16.99 -14.56
CA ARG A 196 -28.17 17.95 -14.98
C ARG A 196 -29.40 17.92 -14.09
N ARG A 197 -29.78 16.76 -13.53
CA ARG A 197 -30.89 16.64 -12.59
C ARG A 197 -30.55 17.27 -11.24
N LEU A 198 -29.36 16.99 -10.71
CA LEU A 198 -28.89 17.57 -9.45
C LEU A 198 -28.75 19.09 -9.53
N LEU A 199 -28.19 19.61 -10.63
CA LEU A 199 -28.15 21.07 -10.87
C LEU A 199 -29.53 21.69 -11.05
N LYS A 200 -30.56 20.91 -11.44
CA LYS A 200 -31.94 21.39 -11.52
C LYS A 200 -32.64 21.40 -10.16
N ALA A 201 -32.20 20.56 -9.22
CA ALA A 201 -32.73 20.53 -7.85
C ALA A 201 -32.35 21.77 -7.03
N VAL A 202 -31.25 22.44 -7.38
CA VAL A 202 -30.86 23.70 -6.73
C VAL A 202 -31.86 24.80 -7.07
N THR A 203 -32.52 25.32 -6.04
CA THR A 203 -33.67 26.22 -6.17
C THR A 203 -33.24 27.63 -6.57
N ASP A 204 -32.13 28.13 -6.00
CA ASP A 204 -31.61 29.47 -6.33
C ASP A 204 -30.60 29.42 -7.49
N PRO A 205 -30.83 30.15 -8.60
CA PRO A 205 -29.88 30.28 -9.69
C PRO A 205 -28.48 30.74 -9.26
N ARG A 206 -28.37 31.59 -8.23
CA ARG A 206 -27.08 32.11 -7.73
C ARG A 206 -26.28 31.02 -7.04
N HIS A 207 -26.92 30.17 -6.25
CA HIS A 207 -26.31 29.02 -5.58
C HIS A 207 -25.77 28.03 -6.61
N ARG A 208 -26.60 27.70 -7.59
CA ARG A 208 -26.22 26.84 -8.72
C ARG A 208 -25.01 27.38 -9.49
N GLN A 209 -25.01 28.67 -9.78
CA GLN A 209 -24.00 29.30 -10.61
C GLN A 209 -22.68 29.46 -9.84
N ALA A 210 -22.73 29.76 -8.54
CA ALA A 210 -21.57 29.74 -7.66
C ALA A 210 -20.95 28.34 -7.58
N PHE A 211 -21.78 27.30 -7.44
CA PHE A 211 -21.34 25.91 -7.45
C PHE A 211 -20.65 25.53 -8.78
N ILE A 212 -21.26 25.84 -9.94
CA ILE A 212 -20.67 25.56 -11.26
C ILE A 212 -19.31 26.24 -11.41
N LEU A 213 -19.23 27.54 -11.10
CA LEU A 213 -17.99 28.29 -11.27
C LEU A 213 -16.87 27.75 -10.36
N ARG A 214 -17.21 27.41 -9.11
CA ARG A 214 -16.23 26.95 -8.14
C ARG A 214 -15.80 25.49 -8.32
N LYS A 215 -16.77 24.58 -8.53
CA LYS A 215 -16.55 23.12 -8.50
C LYS A 215 -16.40 22.51 -9.89
N MET A 216 -17.11 23.01 -10.89
CA MET A 216 -17.04 22.47 -12.25
C MET A 216 -16.03 23.19 -13.15
N ARG A 217 -15.84 24.50 -12.94
CA ARG A 217 -14.87 25.31 -13.70
C ARG A 217 -13.61 25.65 -12.93
N GLU A 218 -13.53 25.23 -11.67
CA GLU A 218 -12.37 25.39 -10.78
C GLU A 218 -11.94 26.85 -10.60
N TRP A 219 -12.86 27.81 -10.66
CA TRP A 219 -12.52 29.21 -10.48
C TRP A 219 -12.11 29.48 -9.02
N PRO A 220 -11.05 30.29 -8.80
CA PRO A 220 -10.69 30.76 -7.49
C PRO A 220 -11.82 31.62 -6.89
N MET A 221 -12.05 31.49 -5.58
CA MET A 221 -13.05 32.28 -4.86
C MET A 221 -12.74 33.77 -4.96
N TRP A 222 -11.47 34.10 -4.74
CA TRP A 222 -10.86 35.41 -4.91
C TRP A 222 -9.49 35.24 -5.59
N ASN A 223 -9.11 36.20 -6.42
CA ASN A 223 -7.74 36.31 -6.93
C ASN A 223 -7.41 37.81 -7.10
N ASP A 224 -6.24 38.21 -6.60
CA ASP A 224 -5.74 39.59 -6.70
C ASP A 224 -5.44 39.98 -8.15
N ASP A 225 -5.14 39.01 -9.01
CA ASP A 225 -4.90 39.25 -10.43
C ASP A 225 -6.21 39.58 -11.17
N PRO A 226 -6.32 40.77 -11.81
CA PRO A 226 -7.48 41.14 -12.62
C PRO A 226 -7.71 40.25 -13.84
N SER A 227 -6.67 39.55 -14.32
CA SER A 227 -6.73 38.67 -15.50
C SER A 227 -7.31 37.29 -15.21
N VAL A 228 -7.30 36.85 -13.95
CA VAL A 228 -7.84 35.54 -13.56
C VAL A 228 -9.30 35.68 -13.15
N PRO A 229 -10.23 34.96 -13.80
CA PRO A 229 -11.64 35.01 -13.44
C PRO A 229 -11.86 34.39 -12.06
N SER A 230 -12.49 35.12 -11.15
CA SER A 230 -12.83 34.67 -9.80
C SER A 230 -14.34 34.66 -9.58
N VAL A 231 -14.82 33.81 -8.69
CA VAL A 231 -16.25 33.66 -8.40
C VAL A 231 -16.82 34.96 -7.84
N LEU A 232 -16.12 35.64 -6.94
CA LEU A 232 -16.56 36.93 -6.39
C LEU A 232 -16.64 38.00 -7.47
N ARG A 233 -15.65 38.08 -8.38
CA ARG A 233 -15.66 39.06 -9.48
C ARG A 233 -16.80 38.79 -10.46
N TYR A 234 -17.15 37.53 -10.70
CA TYR A 234 -18.30 37.15 -11.52
C TYR A 234 -19.63 37.70 -10.97
N PHE A 235 -19.79 37.68 -9.64
CA PHE A 235 -20.99 38.20 -8.97
C PHE A 235 -20.89 39.69 -8.57
N GLY A 236 -19.78 40.36 -8.90
CA GLY A 236 -19.54 41.76 -8.53
C GLY A 236 -19.37 42.01 -7.04
N LEU A 237 -18.89 41.00 -6.29
CA LEU A 237 -18.76 41.02 -4.84
C LEU A 237 -17.33 41.33 -4.41
N VAL A 238 -17.19 41.93 -3.22
CA VAL A 238 -15.90 42.28 -2.62
C VAL A 238 -15.39 41.10 -1.77
N GLU A 239 -14.08 41.03 -1.53
CA GLU A 239 -13.44 39.97 -0.71
C GLU A 239 -14.14 39.74 0.65
N SER A 240 -14.62 40.79 1.31
CA SER A 240 -15.35 40.70 2.58
C SER A 240 -16.67 39.92 2.50
N GLN A 241 -17.21 39.71 1.30
CA GLN A 241 -18.44 38.96 1.03
C GLN A 241 -18.17 37.51 0.60
N ARG A 242 -16.93 37.03 0.74
CA ARG A 242 -16.54 35.64 0.49
C ARG A 242 -17.44 34.63 1.22
N ARG A 243 -17.80 34.94 2.48
CA ARG A 243 -18.66 34.08 3.30
C ARG A 243 -20.05 33.89 2.68
N THR A 244 -20.57 34.91 2.00
CA THR A 244 -21.87 34.85 1.32
C THR A 244 -21.84 33.86 0.15
N VAL A 245 -20.79 33.90 -0.66
CA VAL A 245 -20.63 32.96 -1.79
C VAL A 245 -20.34 31.54 -1.31
N GLN A 246 -19.61 31.41 -0.20
CA GLN A 246 -19.37 30.11 0.42
C GLN A 246 -20.69 29.50 0.93
N TYR A 247 -21.52 30.29 1.60
CA TYR A 247 -22.87 29.86 2.00
C TYR A 247 -23.73 29.43 0.80
N TRP A 248 -23.66 30.14 -0.33
CA TRP A 248 -24.35 29.74 -1.55
C TRP A 248 -23.91 28.38 -2.10
N ILE A 249 -22.63 28.06 -1.99
CA ILE A 249 -22.08 26.77 -2.44
C ILE A 249 -22.49 25.65 -1.47
N GLU A 250 -22.38 25.88 -0.17
CA GLU A 250 -22.79 24.93 0.87
C GLU A 250 -24.29 24.62 0.75
N ARG A 251 -25.12 25.64 0.50
CA ARG A 251 -26.56 25.45 0.30
C ARG A 251 -26.89 24.69 -0.99
N ALA A 252 -26.14 24.92 -2.08
CA ALA A 252 -26.28 24.14 -3.30
C ALA A 252 -25.92 22.65 -3.08
N GLU A 253 -24.87 22.37 -2.32
CA GLU A 253 -24.45 21.00 -1.99
C GLU A 253 -25.49 20.28 -1.12
N GLU A 254 -26.10 21.00 -0.17
CA GLU A 254 -27.19 20.46 0.66
C GLU A 254 -28.43 20.10 -0.17
N GLU A 255 -28.89 21.01 -1.04
CA GLU A 255 -30.05 20.77 -1.91
C GLU A 255 -29.79 19.63 -2.93
N MET A 256 -28.56 19.50 -3.44
CA MET A 256 -28.19 18.36 -4.29
C MET A 256 -28.14 17.04 -3.51
N ARG A 257 -27.68 17.07 -2.25
CA ARG A 257 -27.62 15.88 -1.40
C ARG A 257 -29.03 15.37 -1.04
N GLU A 258 -29.94 16.28 -0.72
CA GLU A 258 -31.35 15.95 -0.47
C GLU A 258 -31.99 15.30 -1.70
N ALA A 259 -31.84 15.91 -2.89
CA ALA A 259 -32.39 15.36 -4.13
C ALA A 259 -31.80 14.00 -4.51
N TYR A 260 -30.54 13.73 -4.20
CA TYR A 260 -29.91 12.43 -4.42
C TYR A 260 -30.40 11.36 -3.41
N GLY A 261 -30.63 11.77 -2.15
CA GLY A 261 -31.16 10.89 -1.10
C GLY A 261 -32.61 10.46 -1.34
N GLU A 262 -33.40 11.25 -2.08
CA GLU A 262 -34.76 10.90 -2.50
C GLU A 262 -34.82 9.97 -3.74
N GLU A 263 -33.72 9.82 -4.51
CA GLU A 263 -33.65 8.94 -5.68
C GLU A 263 -33.17 7.50 -5.36
N GLN A 264 -32.88 7.16 -4.09
CA GLN A 264 -32.56 5.79 -3.62
C GLN A 264 -33.79 5.06 -3.07
#